data_AF-A0A945KSY2-F1
#
_entry.id   AF-A0A945KSY2-F1
#
_cell.length_a   1.000
_cell.length_b   1.000
_cell.length_c   1.000
_cell.angle_alpha   90.00
_cell.angle_beta   90.00
_cell.angle_gamma   90.00
#
_symmetry.space_group_name_H-M   'P 1'
#
loop_
_entity.id
_entity.type
_entity.pdbx_description
1 polymer ?
#
loop_
_entity_poly.entity_id
_entity_poly.type
_entity_poly.pdbx_seq_one_letter_code
_entity_poly.pdbx_strand_id
1 'polypeptide(L)'
;MRIYRNDIWRRLGGALVGIGLSAFGIYSLTMVAQAPDATLADRAWWWGITLNIAGVAAFLLSWLAPDLSGIWCRSPRFRPKK
;
A
#
# COMPACT_ATOMS: atom_id res chain seq x y z
N MET A 1 14.26 -6.53 -20.39
CA MET A 1 13.19 -6.50 -19.35
C MET A 1 11.99 -7.29 -19.85
N ARG A 2 11.74 -8.49 -19.31
CA ARG A 2 10.53 -9.26 -19.62
C ARG A 2 9.46 -8.79 -18.64
N ILE A 3 8.79 -7.70 -18.98
CA ILE A 3 7.65 -7.18 -18.21
C ILE A 3 6.64 -8.33 -18.15
N TYR A 4 6.51 -8.95 -16.97
CA TYR A 4 5.52 -9.99 -16.72
C TYR A 4 4.15 -9.35 -16.92
N ARG A 5 3.58 -9.57 -18.10
CA ARG A 5 2.40 -8.94 -18.67
C ARG A 5 1.10 -9.19 -17.86
N ASN A 6 1.17 -9.85 -16.69
CA ASN A 6 0.01 -10.37 -15.97
C ASN A 6 -0.13 -10.00 -14.49
N ASP A 7 0.75 -9.20 -13.88
CA ASP A 7 0.57 -8.83 -12.45
C ASP A 7 -0.12 -7.46 -12.26
N ILE A 8 -0.82 -6.98 -13.29
CA ILE A 8 -1.59 -5.73 -13.24
C ILE A 8 -2.59 -5.72 -12.07
N TRP A 9 -3.23 -6.87 -11.79
CA TRP A 9 -4.20 -7.02 -10.71
C TRP A 9 -3.58 -6.83 -9.32
N ARG A 10 -2.34 -7.31 -9.11
CA ARG A 10 -1.64 -7.11 -7.84
C ARG A 10 -1.23 -5.66 -7.64
N ARG A 11 -0.78 -5.00 -8.71
CA ARG A 11 -0.48 -3.55 -8.67
C ARG A 11 -1.73 -2.74 -8.39
N LEU A 12 -2.83 -3.07 -9.08
CA LEU A 12 -4.12 -2.43 -8.87
C LEU A 12 -4.60 -2.63 -7.42
N GLY A 13 -4.47 -3.83 -6.88
CA GLY A 13 -4.80 -4.14 -5.49
C GLY A 13 -4.00 -3.29 -4.50
N GLY A 14 -2.68 -3.25 -4.64
CA GLY A 14 -1.83 -2.41 -3.78
C GLY A 14 -2.11 -0.91 -3.93
N ALA A 15 -2.37 -0.45 -5.16
CA ALA A 15 -2.73 0.93 -5.42
C ALA A 15 -4.09 1.31 -4.79
N LEU A 16 -5.09 0.44 -4.88
CA LEU A 16 -6.40 0.64 -4.25
C LEU A 16 -6.30 0.66 -2.73
N VAL A 17 -5.49 -0.22 -2.13
CA VAL A 17 -5.21 -0.18 -0.70
C VAL A 17 -4.54 1.14 -0.31
N GLY A 18 -3.54 1.57 -1.08
CA GLY A 18 -2.86 2.86 -0.85
C GLY A 18 -3.83 4.04 -0.90
N ILE A 19 -4.68 4.11 -1.93
CA ILE A 19 -5.71 5.15 -2.07
C ILE A 19 -6.71 5.09 -0.91
N GLY A 20 -7.17 3.90 -0.53
CA GLY A 20 -8.12 3.71 0.57
C GLY A 20 -7.56 4.18 1.91
N LEU A 21 -6.30 3.85 2.21
CA LEU A 21 -5.60 4.31 3.40
C LEU A 21 -5.46 5.83 3.41
N SER A 22 -5.05 6.44 2.29
CA SER A 22 -4.95 7.90 2.19
C SER A 22 -6.31 8.58 2.34
N ALA A 23 -7.37 8.03 1.73
CA ALA A 23 -8.72 8.56 1.87
C ALA A 23 -9.19 8.52 3.33
N PHE A 24 -8.96 7.40 4.04
CA PHE A 24 -9.31 7.27 5.45
C PHE A 24 -8.43 8.18 6.34
N GLY A 25 -7.15 8.35 5.99
CA GLY A 25 -6.24 9.27 6.68
C GLY A 25 -6.70 10.73 6.54
N ILE A 26 -7.04 11.17 5.31
CA ILE A 26 -7.60 12.51 5.06
C ILE A 26 -8.90 12.70 5.84
N TYR A 27 -9.81 11.73 5.80
CA TYR A 27 -11.05 11.78 6.57
C TYR A 27 -10.78 11.97 8.07
N SER A 28 -9.85 11.19 8.64
CA SER A 28 -9.44 11.35 10.05
C SER A 28 -8.96 12.77 10.36
N LEU A 29 -8.16 13.38 9.47
CA LEU A 29 -7.68 14.75 9.63
C LEU A 29 -8.82 15.78 9.60
N THR A 30 -9.84 15.58 8.75
CA THR A 30 -11.00 16.48 8.71
C THR A 30 -11.86 16.42 9.98
N MET A 31 -11.81 15.32 10.71
CA MET A 31 -12.58 15.11 11.94
C MET A 31 -11.89 15.65 13.20
N VAL A 32 -10.62 16.09 13.12
CA VAL A 32 -9.87 16.64 14.26
C VAL A 32 -10.59 17.85 14.88
N ALA A 33 -11.16 18.73 14.05
CA ALA A 33 -11.88 19.92 14.53
C ALA A 33 -13.25 19.61 15.16
N GLN A 34 -13.78 18.39 14.94
CA GLN A 34 -15.07 17.94 15.49
C GLN A 34 -14.90 17.04 16.72
N ALA A 35 -13.67 16.82 17.17
CA ALA A 35 -13.40 15.96 18.30
C ALA A 35 -13.95 16.56 19.62
N PRO A 36 -14.61 15.75 20.47
CA PRO A 36 -15.20 16.21 21.72
C PRO A 36 -14.18 16.52 22.82
N ASP A 37 -12.95 16.00 22.71
CA ASP A 37 -11.86 16.25 23.64
C ASP A 37 -10.51 16.37 22.92
N ALA A 38 -9.55 17.00 23.61
CA ALA A 38 -8.20 17.22 23.06
C ALA A 38 -7.44 15.90 22.81
N THR A 39 -7.73 14.84 23.58
CA THR A 39 -7.07 13.55 23.42
C THR A 39 -7.53 12.83 22.16
N LEU A 40 -8.83 12.82 21.84
CA LEU A 40 -9.28 12.30 20.55
C LEU A 40 -8.76 13.14 19.40
N ALA A 41 -8.72 14.47 19.54
CA ALA A 41 -8.21 15.34 18.48
C ALA A 41 -6.76 14.98 18.10
N ASP A 42 -5.89 14.82 19.11
CA ASP A 42 -4.48 14.45 18.91
C ASP A 42 -4.35 13.05 18.30
N ARG A 43 -5.12 12.07 18.78
CA ARG A 43 -5.14 10.72 18.21
C ARG A 43 -5.61 10.71 16.76
N ALA A 44 -6.68 11.43 16.45
CA ALA A 44 -7.22 11.53 15.09
C ALA A 44 -6.22 12.20 14.14
N TRP A 45 -5.45 13.17 14.64
CA TRP A 45 -4.39 13.83 13.88
C TRP A 45 -3.23 12.88 13.57
N TRP A 46 -2.65 12.25 14.58
CA TRP A 46 -1.55 11.29 14.40
C TRP A 46 -1.96 10.06 13.57
N TRP A 47 -3.17 9.58 13.77
CA TRP A 47 -3.74 8.48 12.97
C TRP A 47 -3.88 8.89 11.50
N GLY A 48 -4.41 10.08 11.24
CA GLY A 48 -4.54 10.63 9.90
C GLY A 48 -3.21 10.77 9.17
N ILE A 49 -2.17 11.28 9.84
CA ILE A 49 -0.81 11.38 9.28
C ILE A 49 -0.25 10.00 8.96
N THR A 50 -0.34 9.07 9.91
CA THR A 50 0.23 7.72 9.76
C THR A 50 -0.39 6.99 8.58
N LEU A 51 -1.72 7.07 8.43
CA LEU A 51 -2.43 6.43 7.32
C LEU A 51 -2.10 7.05 5.96
N ASN A 52 -1.90 8.37 5.89
CA ASN A 52 -1.47 9.01 4.65
C ASN A 52 -0.05 8.58 4.25
N ILE A 53 0.89 8.52 5.21
CA ILE A 53 2.24 8.02 4.96
C ILE A 53 2.19 6.57 4.49
N ALA A 54 1.44 5.72 5.19
CA ALA A 54 1.27 4.32 4.82
C ALA A 54 0.58 4.15 3.45
N GLY A 55 -0.43 4.96 3.15
CA GLY A 55 -1.15 4.95 1.89
C GLY A 55 -0.27 5.35 0.70
N VAL A 56 0.50 6.43 0.85
CA VAL A 56 1.49 6.85 -0.15
C VAL A 56 2.56 5.78 -0.34
N ALA A 57 3.11 5.23 0.74
CA ALA A 57 4.11 4.16 0.65
C ALA A 57 3.56 2.91 -0.03
N ALA A 58 2.35 2.47 0.33
CA ALA A 58 1.70 1.31 -0.27
C ALA A 58 1.40 1.51 -1.77
N PHE A 59 0.93 2.71 -2.14
CA PHE A 59 0.73 3.06 -3.54
C PHE A 59 2.05 3.01 -4.31
N LEU A 60 3.08 3.71 -3.82
CA LEU A 60 4.39 3.72 -4.48
C LEU A 60 4.96 2.30 -4.62
N LEU A 61 4.96 1.50 -3.55
CA LEU A 61 5.47 0.13 -3.56
C LEU A 61 4.68 -0.77 -4.52
N SER A 62 3.36 -0.56 -4.67
CA SER A 62 2.55 -1.33 -5.64
C SER A 62 2.99 -1.12 -7.09
N TRP A 63 3.56 0.03 -7.41
CA TRP A 63 4.06 0.38 -8.74
C TRP A 63 5.57 0.18 -8.89
N LEU A 64 6.34 0.28 -7.79
CA LEU A 64 7.80 0.08 -7.73
C LEU A 64 8.25 -1.38 -7.50
N ALA A 65 7.33 -2.30 -7.20
CA ALA A 65 7.62 -3.72 -7.03
C ALA A 65 7.74 -4.61 -8.31
N PRO A 66 7.86 -4.15 -9.58
CA PRO A 66 8.14 -5.05 -10.71
C PRO A 66 9.36 -5.96 -10.46
N ASP A 67 10.31 -5.52 -9.64
CA ASP A 67 11.61 -6.17 -9.46
C ASP A 67 11.72 -7.12 -8.26
N LEU A 68 10.75 -7.14 -7.34
CA LEU A 68 10.79 -8.04 -6.17
C LEU A 68 10.57 -9.52 -6.54
N SER A 69 10.07 -9.80 -7.76
CA SER A 69 9.97 -11.16 -8.30
C SER A 69 11.33 -11.84 -8.56
N GLY A 70 12.43 -11.08 -8.53
CA GLY A 70 13.81 -11.59 -8.58
C GLY A 70 14.45 -11.83 -7.21
N ILE A 71 13.88 -11.32 -6.12
CA ILE A 71 14.43 -11.43 -4.75
C ILE A 71 14.04 -12.77 -4.11
N TRP A 72 12.84 -13.28 -4.44
CA TRP A 72 12.39 -14.57 -3.95
C TRP A 72 12.83 -15.65 -4.93
N CYS A 73 13.75 -16.52 -4.50
CA CYS A 73 14.21 -17.67 -5.26
C CYS A 73 13.02 -18.41 -5.90
N ARG A 74 12.88 -18.30 -7.22
CA ARG A 74 11.96 -19.18 -7.95
C ARG A 74 12.43 -20.61 -7.73
N SER A 75 11.54 -21.45 -7.19
CA SER A 75 11.74 -22.90 -7.18
C SER A 75 12.21 -23.35 -8.57
N PRO A 76 13.37 -24.02 -8.69
CA PRO A 76 13.87 -24.47 -9.98
C PRO A 76 12.86 -25.43 -10.59
N ARG A 77 12.37 -25.09 -11.79
CA ARG A 77 11.53 -26.00 -12.58
C ARG A 77 12.42 -27.14 -13.08
N PHE A 78 12.49 -28.23 -12.34
CA PHE A 78 13.07 -29.47 -12.83
C PHE A 78 12.24 -29.95 -14.02
N ARG A 79 12.83 -30.01 -15.22
CA ARG A 79 12.23 -30.73 -16.34
C ARG A 79 12.21 -32.23 -15.96
N PRO A 80 11.09 -32.94 -16.13
CA PRO A 80 11.13 -34.40 -16.06
C PRO A 80 12.13 -34.89 -17.12
N LYS A 81 13.12 -35.68 -16.70
CA LYS A 81 13.97 -36.41 -17.64
C LYS A 81 13.07 -37.42 -18.34
N LYS A 82 13.08 -37.39 -19.68
CA LYS A 82 12.47 -38.42 -20.50
C LYS A 82 13.20 -39.74 -20.30
#